data_AF-A0A388NYJ8-F1
#
_entry.id   AF-A0A388NYJ8-F1
#
_cell.length_a   1.000
_cell.length_b   1.000
_cell.length_c   1.000
_cell.angle_alpha   90.00
_cell.angle_beta   90.00
_cell.angle_gamma   90.00
#
_symmetry.space_group_name_H-M   'P 1'
#
loop_
_entity.id
_entity.type
_entity.pdbx_description
1 polymer ?
#
loop_
_entity_poly.entity_id
_entity_poly.type
_entity_poly.pdbx_seq_one_letter_code
_entity_poly.pdbx_strand_id
1 'polypeptide(L)'
;MLPDEIMGDSSLMKSLIAVYERTSSSSIGLKKVPASEVSNYGNVKVADSTGDTGANIVEILQVVEKPKPSETVSDLVIIGRYVLSPRVFDHLEAIKPSANGEFQLTDALALLARDNQLVGIVSEITRYDTGTPMGLLRAVIETTLSRKDIGPQLQTWLENKFRN
;
A
#
# COMPACT_ATOMS: atom_id res chain seq x y z
N MET A 1 2.55 -5.63 -8.83
CA MET A 1 3.12 -4.38 -8.26
C MET A 1 2.51 -3.21 -9.02
N LEU A 2 2.27 -2.09 -8.33
CA LEU A 2 1.80 -0.86 -8.97
C LEU A 2 2.99 0.06 -9.31
N PRO A 3 3.18 0.48 -10.58
CA PRO A 3 4.35 1.23 -11.03
C PRO A 3 4.30 2.72 -10.66
N ASP A 4 3.11 3.25 -10.41
CA ASP A 4 2.83 4.59 -9.93
C ASP A 4 3.12 4.77 -8.43
N GLU A 5 3.47 3.70 -7.72
CA GLU A 5 3.98 3.79 -6.36
C GLU A 5 5.49 3.50 -6.29
N ILE A 6 6.26 4.55 -5.97
CA ILE A 6 7.70 4.45 -5.76
C ILE A 6 7.95 4.16 -4.28
N MET A 7 8.68 3.07 -4.01
CA MET A 7 9.06 2.64 -2.66
C MET A 7 10.53 2.98 -2.40
N GLY A 8 10.86 3.37 -1.17
CA GLY A 8 12.22 3.78 -0.80
C GLY A 8 13.26 2.66 -0.86
N ASP A 9 12.85 1.41 -0.61
CA ASP A 9 13.71 0.24 -0.71
C ASP A 9 12.92 -1.04 -1.04
N SER A 10 13.63 -2.19 -1.06
CA SER A 10 13.08 -3.52 -1.37
C SER A 10 12.69 -4.35 -0.14
N SER A 11 12.85 -3.83 1.08
CA SER A 11 12.65 -4.59 2.33
C SER A 11 11.23 -5.12 2.46
N LEU A 12 10.22 -4.32 2.12
CA LEU A 12 8.82 -4.74 2.14
C LEU A 12 8.57 -5.93 1.20
N MET A 13 9.05 -5.86 -0.04
CA MET A 13 8.84 -6.95 -0.99
C MET A 13 9.50 -8.25 -0.51
N LYS A 14 10.71 -8.16 0.04
CA LYS A 14 11.41 -9.33 0.63
C LYS A 14 10.60 -9.94 1.78
N SER A 15 10.04 -9.11 2.66
CA SER A 15 9.20 -9.57 3.76
C SER A 15 7.91 -10.24 3.27
N LEU A 16 7.25 -9.68 2.26
CA LEU A 16 6.04 -10.26 1.67
C LEU A 16 6.31 -11.65 1.07
N ILE A 17 7.42 -11.79 0.34
CA ILE A 17 7.86 -13.07 -0.23
C ILE A 17 8.12 -14.09 0.89
N ALA A 18 8.90 -13.72 1.90
CA ALA A 18 9.23 -14.62 3.01
C ALA A 18 7.98 -15.10 3.79
N VAL A 19 6.96 -14.25 3.91
CA VAL A 19 5.68 -14.63 4.51
C VAL A 19 4.96 -15.65 3.65
N TYR A 20 4.82 -15.37 2.35
CA TYR A 20 4.18 -16.27 1.41
C TYR A 20 4.87 -17.64 1.35
N GLU A 21 6.20 -17.68 1.30
CA GLU A 21 6.97 -18.93 1.28
C GLU A 21 6.75 -19.78 2.55
N ARG A 22 6.51 -19.14 3.70
CA ARG A 22 6.28 -19.84 4.97
C ARG A 22 4.84 -20.31 5.15
N THR A 23 3.86 -19.53 4.71
CA THR A 23 2.45 -19.76 5.06
C THR A 23 1.58 -20.18 3.87
N SER A 24 2.06 -19.99 2.64
CA SER A 24 1.28 -20.09 1.39
C SER A 24 0.06 -19.15 1.31
N SER A 25 -0.11 -18.25 2.29
CA SER A 25 -1.13 -17.21 2.26
C SER A 25 -0.65 -16.00 1.46
N SER A 26 -1.57 -15.37 0.74
CA SER A 26 -1.29 -14.09 0.08
C SER A 26 -0.84 -13.05 1.11
N SER A 27 0.16 -12.25 0.77
CA SER A 27 0.69 -11.18 1.62
C SER A 27 0.66 -9.85 0.89
N ILE A 28 0.25 -8.78 1.59
CA ILE A 28 0.16 -7.43 1.02
C ILE A 28 0.83 -6.38 1.91
N GLY A 29 1.37 -5.34 1.29
CA GLY A 29 1.90 -4.19 2.00
C GLY A 29 0.79 -3.29 2.52
N LEU A 30 0.91 -2.86 3.77
CA LEU A 30 0.03 -1.89 4.40
C LEU A 30 0.82 -0.67 4.87
N LYS A 31 0.15 0.49 4.93
CA LYS A 31 0.72 1.71 5.52
C LYS A 31 -0.34 2.48 6.30
N LYS A 32 0.07 3.09 7.41
CA LYS A 32 -0.76 4.08 8.12
C LYS A 32 -0.80 5.38 7.34
N VAL A 33 -1.98 5.96 7.18
CA VAL A 33 -2.17 7.25 6.52
C VAL A 33 -3.12 8.16 7.31
N PRO A 34 -3.05 9.49 7.15
CA PRO A 34 -4.05 10.39 7.69
C PRO A 34 -5.46 10.03 7.20
N ALA A 35 -6.48 10.29 8.02
CA ALA A 35 -7.88 9.99 7.69
C ALA A 35 -8.34 10.63 6.35
N SER A 36 -7.79 11.80 6.01
CA SER A 36 -8.06 12.50 4.74
C SER A 36 -7.59 11.77 3.49
N GLU A 37 -6.70 10.79 3.62
CA GLU A 37 -6.14 10.02 2.51
C GLU A 37 -6.79 8.64 2.35
N VAL A 38 -7.50 8.14 3.38
CA VAL A 38 -8.02 6.76 3.41
C VAL A 38 -8.95 6.47 2.23
N SER A 39 -9.81 7.41 1.85
CA SER A 39 -10.76 7.25 0.74
C SER A 39 -10.12 7.08 -0.64
N ASN A 40 -8.81 7.31 -0.77
CA ASN A 40 -8.09 7.17 -2.04
C ASN A 40 -7.62 5.73 -2.29
N TYR A 41 -7.70 4.85 -1.29
CA TYR A 41 -7.05 3.54 -1.32
C TYR A 41 -7.97 2.43 -0.79
N GLY A 42 -7.55 1.18 -0.97
CA GLY A 42 -8.15 0.05 -0.26
C GLY A 42 -7.83 0.15 1.24
N ASN A 43 -8.86 0.21 2.08
CA ASN A 43 -8.75 0.30 3.54
C ASN A 43 -9.00 -1.08 4.17
N VAL A 44 -8.22 -1.42 5.20
CA VAL A 44 -8.28 -2.76 5.79
C VAL A 44 -8.60 -2.73 7.27
N LYS A 45 -9.38 -3.69 7.74
CA LYS A 45 -9.48 -4.01 9.18
C LYS A 45 -8.56 -5.17 9.47
N VAL A 46 -7.81 -5.08 10.58
CA VAL A 46 -6.89 -6.11 11.03
C VAL A 46 -7.30 -6.66 12.39
N ALA A 47 -6.85 -7.87 12.73
CA ALA A 47 -7.05 -8.44 14.05
C ALA A 47 -6.21 -7.71 15.11
N ASP A 48 -6.72 -7.63 16.35
CA ASP A 48 -6.05 -6.95 17.47
C ASP A 48 -4.79 -7.70 17.95
N SER A 49 -4.71 -9.02 17.70
CA SER A 49 -3.52 -9.82 17.96
C SER A 49 -2.74 -10.00 16.67
N THR A 50 -1.46 -9.61 16.67
CA THR A 50 -0.50 -10.24 15.77
C THR A 50 -0.46 -11.71 16.18
N GLY A 51 -0.78 -12.63 15.27
CA GLY A 51 -0.51 -14.06 15.51
C GLY A 51 0.98 -14.26 15.78
N ASP A 52 1.43 -15.51 15.81
CA ASP A 52 2.85 -15.90 16.01
C ASP A 52 3.81 -15.42 14.87
N THR A 53 3.38 -14.42 14.10
CA THR A 53 3.96 -13.86 12.90
C THR A 53 4.71 -12.55 13.16
N GLY A 54 5.46 -12.41 14.25
CA GLY A 54 6.33 -11.23 14.47
C GLY A 54 5.61 -9.87 14.55
N ALA A 55 6.35 -8.80 14.86
CA ALA A 55 5.78 -7.53 15.32
C ALA A 55 4.97 -6.72 14.28
N ASN A 56 5.15 -6.99 12.97
CA ASN A 56 4.57 -6.15 11.89
C ASN A 56 3.67 -6.91 10.91
N ILE A 57 3.44 -8.22 11.12
CA ILE A 57 2.52 -9.02 10.28
C ILE A 57 1.18 -9.09 11.00
N VAL A 58 0.12 -8.77 10.28
CA VAL A 58 -1.24 -8.69 10.79
C VAL A 58 -2.18 -9.55 9.96
N GLU A 59 -3.14 -10.18 10.62
CA GLU A 59 -4.25 -10.84 9.94
C GLU A 59 -5.24 -9.79 9.42
N ILE A 60 -5.67 -9.91 8.17
CA ILE A 60 -6.63 -8.99 7.56
C ILE A 60 -8.03 -9.60 7.66
N LEU A 61 -8.91 -8.92 8.39
CA LEU A 61 -10.29 -9.35 8.64
C LEU A 61 -11.28 -8.81 7.61
N GLN A 62 -11.00 -7.62 7.07
CA GLN A 62 -11.88 -6.95 6.12
C GLN A 62 -11.06 -6.08 5.19
N VAL A 63 -11.50 -6.00 3.93
CA VAL A 63 -10.95 -5.10 2.92
C VAL A 63 -12.11 -4.32 2.30
N VAL A 64 -11.94 -3.01 2.14
CA VAL A 64 -12.92 -2.09 1.54
C VAL A 64 -12.21 -1.21 0.51
N GLU A 65 -12.65 -1.23 -0.75
CA GLU A 65 -12.10 -0.35 -1.79
C GLU A 65 -12.63 1.07 -1.64
N LYS A 66 -11.72 2.05 -1.54
CA LYS A 66 -12.01 3.50 -1.54
C LYS A 66 -13.24 3.85 -0.69
N PRO A 67 -13.20 3.56 0.62
CA PRO A 67 -14.37 3.70 1.47
C PRO A 67 -14.83 5.15 1.55
N LYS A 68 -16.14 5.35 1.71
CA LYS A 68 -16.63 6.63 2.24
C LYS A 68 -16.12 6.83 3.67
N PRO A 69 -16.09 8.07 4.18
CA PRO A 69 -15.70 8.33 5.57
C PRO A 69 -16.48 7.49 6.60
N SER A 70 -17.77 7.24 6.36
CA SER A 70 -18.61 6.39 7.21
C SER A 70 -18.33 4.89 7.12
N GLU A 71 -17.60 4.46 6.10
CA GLU A 71 -17.25 3.06 5.80
C GLU A 71 -15.78 2.76 6.13
N THR A 72 -15.03 3.77 6.60
CA THR A 72 -13.64 3.62 7.01
C THR A 72 -13.55 2.72 8.24
N VAL A 73 -12.70 1.69 8.16
CA VAL A 73 -12.54 0.64 9.17
C VAL A 73 -11.24 0.74 9.96
N SER A 74 -10.25 1.50 9.49
CA SER A 74 -8.98 1.79 10.20
C SER A 74 -8.20 2.95 9.54
N ASP A 75 -7.02 3.27 10.07
CA ASP A 75 -6.02 4.16 9.45
C ASP A 75 -5.05 3.44 8.50
N LEU A 76 -5.23 2.14 8.27
CA LEU A 76 -4.38 1.31 7.42
C LEU A 76 -4.93 1.21 5.99
N VAL A 77 -4.07 1.48 5.02
CA VAL A 77 -4.37 1.31 3.60
C VAL A 77 -3.43 0.31 2.95
N ILE A 78 -3.92 -0.35 1.91
CA ILE A 78 -3.13 -1.21 1.03
C ILE A 78 -2.22 -0.33 0.18
N ILE A 79 -0.94 -0.67 0.16
CA ILE A 79 0.05 -0.08 -0.74
C ILE A 79 0.45 -1.10 -1.80
N GLY A 80 0.89 -0.64 -2.97
CA GLY A 80 0.98 -1.34 -4.25
C GLY A 80 2.00 -2.48 -4.36
N ARG A 81 2.18 -3.27 -3.30
CA ARG A 81 3.07 -4.43 -3.19
C ARG A 81 2.27 -5.61 -2.67
N TYR A 82 2.26 -6.67 -3.48
CA TYR A 82 1.43 -7.86 -3.28
C TYR A 82 2.27 -9.09 -3.65
N VAL A 83 2.14 -10.15 -2.87
CA VAL A 83 2.51 -11.51 -3.24
C VAL A 83 1.26 -12.35 -3.06
N LEU A 84 0.66 -12.79 -4.17
CA LEU A 84 -0.66 -13.39 -4.17
C LEU A 84 -0.55 -14.88 -4.48
N SER A 85 -1.26 -15.69 -3.71
CA SER A 85 -1.42 -17.11 -4.04
C SER A 85 -2.28 -17.26 -5.31
N PRO A 86 -2.11 -18.35 -6.08
CA PRO A 86 -2.90 -18.58 -7.30
C PRO A 86 -4.42 -18.58 -7.08
N ARG A 87 -4.89 -18.84 -5.85
CA ARG A 87 -6.30 -18.75 -5.46
C ARG A 87 -6.94 -17.39 -5.75
N VAL A 88 -6.13 -16.33 -5.87
CA VAL A 88 -6.64 -15.02 -6.26
C VAL A 88 -7.35 -15.05 -7.62
N PHE A 89 -6.96 -15.92 -8.55
CA PHE A 89 -7.60 -16.02 -9.86
C PHE A 89 -9.03 -16.56 -9.75
N ASP A 90 -9.27 -17.56 -8.90
CA ASP A 90 -10.62 -18.07 -8.63
C ASP A 90 -11.53 -16.96 -8.09
N HIS A 91 -11.00 -16.10 -7.21
CA HIS A 91 -11.73 -14.95 -6.68
C HIS A 91 -11.92 -13.84 -7.73
N LEU A 92 -10.93 -13.58 -8.57
CA LEU A 92 -11.03 -12.60 -9.66
C LEU A 92 -12.10 -12.98 -10.69
N GLU A 93 -12.30 -14.27 -10.94
CA GLU A 93 -13.39 -14.76 -11.79
C GLU A 93 -14.78 -14.58 -11.15
N ALA A 94 -14.85 -14.59 -9.82
CA ALA A 94 -16.10 -14.52 -9.07
C ALA A 94 -16.59 -13.09 -8.77
N ILE A 95 -15.70 -12.10 -8.79
CA ILE A 95 -16.07 -10.70 -8.51
C ILE A 95 -16.91 -10.09 -9.63
N LYS A 96 -17.66 -9.05 -9.27
CA LYS A 96 -18.48 -8.27 -10.19
C LYS A 96 -17.80 -6.93 -10.46
N PRO A 97 -18.02 -6.30 -11.62
CA PRO A 97 -17.51 -4.96 -11.86
C PRO A 97 -18.12 -3.97 -10.86
N SER A 98 -17.31 -2.99 -10.46
CA SER A 98 -17.73 -1.90 -9.60
C SER A 98 -18.70 -0.95 -10.34
N ALA A 99 -19.20 0.08 -9.65
CA ALA A 99 -20.11 1.07 -10.24
C ALA A 99 -19.52 1.79 -11.48
N ASN A 100 -18.18 1.86 -11.59
CA ASN A 100 -17.49 2.44 -12.74
C ASN A 100 -17.19 1.42 -13.87
N GLY A 101 -17.59 0.15 -13.72
CA GLY A 101 -17.34 -0.92 -14.68
C GLY A 101 -16.00 -1.66 -14.52
N GLU A 102 -15.15 -1.28 -13.56
CA GLU A 102 -13.86 -1.92 -13.33
C GLU A 102 -13.97 -3.12 -12.39
N PHE A 103 -13.23 -4.19 -12.69
CA PHE A 103 -13.00 -5.29 -11.76
C PHE A 103 -11.85 -4.93 -10.82
N GLN A 104 -12.14 -4.77 -9.53
CA GLN A 104 -11.15 -4.32 -8.56
C GLN A 104 -10.43 -5.52 -7.94
N LEU A 105 -9.09 -5.49 -7.95
CA LEU A 105 -8.29 -6.47 -7.21
C LEU A 105 -8.66 -6.49 -5.72
N THR A 106 -9.01 -5.33 -5.16
CA THR A 106 -9.42 -5.17 -3.76
C THR A 106 -10.64 -6.03 -3.40
N ASP A 107 -11.57 -6.26 -4.33
CA ASP A 107 -12.72 -7.13 -4.10
C ASP A 107 -12.30 -8.60 -4.00
N ALA A 108 -11.33 -9.03 -4.83
CA ALA A 108 -10.76 -10.36 -4.74
C ALA A 108 -9.92 -10.55 -3.45
N LEU A 109 -9.21 -9.51 -3.00
CA LEU A 109 -8.52 -9.51 -1.71
C LEU A 109 -9.52 -9.62 -0.54
N ALA A 110 -10.69 -8.99 -0.63
CA ALA A 110 -11.74 -9.14 0.37
C ALA A 110 -12.24 -10.59 0.48
N LEU A 111 -12.31 -11.33 -0.63
CA LEU A 111 -12.65 -12.75 -0.63
C LEU A 111 -11.51 -13.59 -0.02
N LEU A 112 -10.25 -13.34 -0.40
CA LEU A 112 -9.10 -14.01 0.22
C LEU A 112 -9.03 -13.79 1.74
N ALA A 113 -9.38 -12.59 2.22
CA ALA A 113 -9.44 -12.27 3.64
C ALA A 113 -10.49 -13.13 4.36
N ARG A 114 -11.69 -13.30 3.79
CA ARG A 114 -12.76 -14.15 4.35
C ARG A 114 -12.37 -15.61 4.46
N ASP A 115 -11.50 -16.07 3.56
CA ASP A 115 -10.98 -17.44 3.55
C ASP A 115 -9.76 -17.64 4.46
N ASN A 116 -9.34 -16.62 5.21
CA ASN A 116 -8.12 -16.60 6.03
C ASN A 116 -6.86 -16.88 5.19
N GLN A 117 -6.82 -16.38 3.96
CA GLN A 117 -5.73 -16.57 2.99
C GLN A 117 -5.02 -15.25 2.65
N LEU A 118 -5.21 -14.21 3.47
CA LEU A 118 -4.61 -12.90 3.29
C LEU A 118 -4.02 -12.37 4.60
N VAL A 119 -2.76 -11.94 4.54
CA VAL A 119 -2.06 -11.28 5.64
C VAL A 119 -1.47 -9.95 5.17
N GLY A 120 -1.36 -8.99 6.09
CA GLY A 120 -0.78 -7.68 5.84
C GLY A 120 0.59 -7.54 6.50
N ILE A 121 1.47 -6.73 5.92
CA ILE A 121 2.70 -6.25 6.57
C ILE A 121 2.61 -4.73 6.68
N VAL A 122 2.53 -4.21 7.92
CA VAL A 122 2.54 -2.77 8.16
C VAL A 122 3.96 -2.24 7.97
N SER A 123 4.13 -1.32 7.02
CA SER A 123 5.43 -0.87 6.57
C SER A 123 5.67 0.62 6.84
N GLU A 124 6.82 0.89 7.42
CA GLU A 124 7.32 2.26 7.65
C GLU A 124 8.19 2.77 6.50
N ILE A 125 8.34 2.00 5.41
CA ILE A 125 9.15 2.46 4.27
C ILE A 125 8.57 3.74 3.67
N THR A 126 9.45 4.58 3.14
CA THR A 126 9.04 5.72 2.33
C THR A 126 8.27 5.24 1.11
N ARG A 127 7.13 5.88 0.85
CA ARG A 127 6.26 5.64 -0.30
C ARG A 127 5.94 6.98 -0.94
N TYR A 128 6.07 7.05 -2.25
CA TYR A 128 5.59 8.16 -3.06
C TYR A 128 4.49 7.65 -3.99
N ASP A 129 3.30 8.26 -3.88
CA ASP A 129 2.22 8.09 -4.85
C ASP A 129 2.46 9.05 -6.02
N THR A 130 2.95 8.53 -7.13
CA THR A 130 3.21 9.31 -8.36
C THR A 130 2.02 9.31 -9.32
N GLY A 131 0.89 8.70 -8.95
CA GLY A 131 -0.37 8.76 -9.68
C GLY A 131 -1.03 10.15 -9.61
N THR A 132 -0.57 11.02 -8.70
CA THR A 132 -1.05 12.41 -8.58
C THR A 132 0.02 13.42 -8.97
N PRO A 133 -0.36 14.59 -9.54
CA PRO A 133 0.61 15.64 -9.90
C PRO A 133 1.48 16.10 -8.73
N MET A 134 0.87 16.31 -7.55
CA MET A 134 1.61 16.74 -6.36
C MET A 134 2.51 15.64 -5.80
N GLY A 135 2.04 14.39 -5.81
CA GLY A 135 2.83 13.26 -5.35
C GLY A 135 4.04 12.98 -6.26
N LEU A 136 3.88 13.15 -7.59
CA LEU A 136 5.00 13.11 -8.54
C LEU A 136 6.02 14.23 -8.26
N LEU A 137 5.57 15.47 -8.10
CA LEU A 137 6.48 16.60 -7.78
C LEU A 137 7.23 16.36 -6.48
N ARG A 138 6.55 15.88 -5.44
CA ARG A 138 7.15 15.54 -4.16
C ARG A 138 8.20 14.45 -4.31
N ALA A 139 7.88 13.37 -5.04
CA ALA A 139 8.82 12.29 -5.32
C ALA A 139 10.09 12.82 -5.99
N VAL A 140 9.95 13.64 -7.04
CA VAL A 140 11.08 14.23 -7.76
C VAL A 140 11.91 15.13 -6.85
N ILE A 141 11.29 16.02 -6.10
CA ILE A 141 11.98 16.98 -5.24
C ILE A 141 12.73 16.25 -4.12
N GLU A 142 12.06 15.38 -3.35
CA GLU A 142 12.68 14.71 -2.21
C GLU A 142 13.79 13.75 -2.65
N THR A 143 13.57 12.96 -3.70
CA THR A 143 14.61 12.06 -4.22
C THR A 143 15.80 12.84 -4.78
N THR A 144 15.57 13.98 -5.45
CA THR A 144 16.66 14.84 -5.93
C THR A 144 17.43 15.47 -4.78
N LEU A 145 16.77 15.95 -3.73
CA LEU A 145 17.42 16.53 -2.55
C LEU A 145 18.33 15.51 -1.84
N SER A 146 17.97 14.22 -1.86
CA SER A 146 18.82 13.15 -1.29
C SER A 146 20.07 12.80 -2.11
N ARG A 147 20.18 13.28 -3.35
CA ARG A 147 21.30 12.96 -4.25
C ARG A 147 22.51 13.85 -3.98
N LYS A 148 23.69 13.24 -3.84
CA LYS A 148 24.94 13.96 -3.55
C LYS A 148 25.42 14.85 -4.70
N ASP A 149 25.11 14.51 -5.93
CA ASP A 149 25.58 15.19 -7.14
C ASP A 149 24.76 16.42 -7.52
N ILE A 150 23.45 16.41 -7.25
CA ILE A 150 22.51 17.48 -7.66
C ILE A 150 21.66 18.06 -6.53
N GLY A 151 21.55 17.36 -5.40
CA GLY A 151 20.77 17.81 -4.24
C GLY A 151 21.20 19.17 -3.68
N PRO A 152 22.51 19.45 -3.49
CA PRO A 152 22.97 20.76 -3.04
C PRO A 152 22.53 21.91 -3.96
N GLN A 153 22.57 21.70 -5.28
CA GLN A 153 22.15 22.71 -6.26
C GLN A 153 20.65 22.99 -6.18
N LEU A 154 19.83 21.94 -6.08
CA LEU A 154 18.38 22.10 -5.91
C LEU A 154 18.04 22.81 -4.60
N GLN A 155 18.70 22.44 -3.51
CA GLN A 155 18.48 23.07 -2.20
C GLN A 155 18.78 24.58 -2.25
N THR A 156 19.94 24.98 -2.79
CA THR A 156 20.28 26.40 -2.94
C THR A 156 19.26 27.15 -3.81
N TRP A 157 18.78 26.53 -4.89
CA TRP A 157 17.75 27.14 -5.73
C TRP A 157 16.43 27.35 -4.99
N LEU A 158 15.96 26.36 -4.21
CA LEU A 158 14.75 26.46 -3.39
C LEU A 158 14.88 27.55 -2.33
N GLU A 159 15.99 27.58 -1.59
CA GLU A 159 16.25 28.58 -0.55
C GLU A 159 16.23 30.00 -1.12
N ASN A 160 16.84 30.23 -2.28
CA ASN A 160 16.81 31.53 -2.96
C ASN A 160 15.43 31.89 -3.49
N LYS A 161 14.62 30.90 -3.90
CA LYS A 161 13.28 31.14 -4.44
C LYS A 161 12.27 31.55 -3.37
N PHE A 162 12.44 31.05 -2.14
CA PHE A 162 11.49 31.25 -1.03
C PHE A 162 12.00 32.17 0.07
N ARG A 163 13.25 32.62 0.02
CA ARG A 163 13.70 33.80 0.78
C ARG A 163 13.20 35.06 0.08
N ASN A 164 12.19 35.70 0.66
CA ASN A 164 11.86 37.10 0.39
C ASN A 164 13.02 38.00 0.81
#